data_AF-A0A1V3PQC4-F1
#
_entry.id   AF-A0A1V3PQC4-F1
#
_cell.length_a   1.000
_cell.length_b   1.000
_cell.length_c   1.000
_cell.angle_alpha   90.00
_cell.angle_beta   90.00
_cell.angle_gamma   90.00
#
_symmetry.space_group_name_H-M   'P 1'
#
loop_
_entity.id
_entity.type
_entity.pdbx_description
1 polymer ?
#
loop_
_entity_poly.entity_id
_entity_poly.type
_entity_poly.pdbx_seq_one_letter_code
_entity_poly.pdbx_strand_id
1 'polypeptide(L)'
;MRCLVWVVALFAFALQVQASMPTDNVLAHGARDGDAPAWAIAVASPAGWTRDCCMYAKAIGVDAVLYQGEWTGKPQRVMVLNVSPRKLPTLTDEVQADRKHFLQTDPSAKVTGFTVQHRGMPCEATVYQGSDHVDDVVVFCDPGKESGVRLSWSMTFDDADPLRRPLLDDFMRVVVASRYLRDMASTATSTAPGH
;
A
#
# COMPACT_ATOMS: atom_id res chain seq x y z
N MET A 1 -36.46 -41.58 44.31
CA MET A 1 -37.39 -41.24 43.19
C MET A 1 -37.22 -39.75 42.94
N ARG A 2 -36.43 -39.34 41.94
CA ARG A 2 -36.84 -39.11 40.53
C ARG A 2 -37.73 -37.87 40.37
N CYS A 3 -37.13 -36.80 39.85
CA CYS A 3 -37.66 -35.69 39.03
C CYS A 3 -36.79 -34.46 39.35
N LEU A 4 -36.13 -33.75 38.43
CA LEU A 4 -36.12 -33.74 36.98
C LEU A 4 -34.88 -32.88 36.65
N VAL A 5 -33.82 -33.45 36.09
CA VAL A 5 -33.27 -33.12 34.75
C VAL A 5 -33.72 -31.75 34.19
N TRP A 6 -32.75 -31.02 33.61
CA TRP A 6 -32.86 -29.87 32.69
C TRP A 6 -32.57 -28.47 33.28
N VAL A 7 -31.29 -28.05 33.23
CA VAL A 7 -30.78 -26.90 32.44
C VAL A 7 -29.27 -27.14 32.24
N VAL A 8 -28.88 -28.08 31.39
CA VAL A 8 -28.26 -27.80 30.07
C VAL A 8 -27.24 -26.65 30.11
N ALA A 9 -25.98 -27.04 30.36
CA ALA A 9 -24.85 -26.80 29.45
C ALA A 9 -24.94 -25.52 28.60
N LEU A 10 -24.65 -24.38 29.23
CA LEU A 10 -24.42 -23.10 28.56
C LEU A 10 -23.04 -22.59 28.98
N PHE A 11 -21.99 -23.08 28.31
CA PHE A 11 -20.79 -22.31 27.95
C PHE A 11 -20.02 -23.14 26.91
N ALA A 12 -20.75 -23.42 25.83
CA ALA A 12 -20.30 -24.02 24.60
C ALA A 12 -19.53 -22.96 23.79
N PHE A 13 -18.31 -23.33 23.40
CA PHE A 13 -17.55 -22.80 22.26
C PHE A 13 -17.25 -21.29 22.24
N ALA A 14 -16.03 -20.95 22.69
CA ALA A 14 -15.29 -19.84 22.12
C ALA A 14 -15.00 -20.14 20.64
N LEU A 15 -15.96 -19.83 19.77
CA LEU A 15 -15.73 -19.69 18.34
C LEU A 15 -14.70 -18.57 18.15
N GLN A 16 -13.44 -18.95 17.99
CA GLN A 16 -12.47 -18.08 17.37
C GLN A 16 -12.93 -17.88 15.93
N VAL A 17 -13.69 -16.80 15.70
CA VAL A 17 -13.84 -16.23 14.37
C VAL A 17 -12.46 -15.73 13.98
N GLN A 18 -11.66 -16.62 13.38
CA GLN A 18 -10.63 -16.15 12.47
C GLN A 18 -11.39 -15.58 11.29
N ALA A 19 -11.56 -14.26 11.29
CA ALA A 19 -11.96 -13.55 10.10
C ALA A 19 -10.82 -13.75 9.09
N SER A 20 -10.95 -14.79 8.27
CA SER A 20 -10.25 -14.89 7.00
C SER A 20 -10.67 -13.65 6.20
N MET A 21 -9.82 -12.62 6.21
CA MET A 21 -10.10 -11.43 5.42
C MET A 21 -10.20 -11.83 3.95
N PRO A 22 -11.17 -11.30 3.20
CA PRO A 22 -11.33 -11.64 1.80
C PRO A 22 -10.06 -11.31 1.02
N THR A 23 -9.64 -12.27 0.17
CA THR A 23 -8.68 -12.07 -0.94
C THR A 23 -9.09 -10.94 -1.88
N ASP A 24 -10.33 -10.45 -1.79
CA ASP A 24 -10.92 -9.35 -2.57
C ASP A 24 -10.29 -7.97 -2.31
N ASN A 25 -9.31 -7.86 -1.42
CA ASN A 25 -8.63 -6.59 -1.11
C ASN A 25 -7.24 -6.45 -1.74
N VAL A 26 -6.78 -7.44 -2.53
CA VAL A 26 -5.53 -7.31 -3.28
C VAL A 26 -5.67 -6.15 -4.27
N LEU A 27 -4.73 -5.20 -4.22
CA LEU A 27 -4.67 -4.05 -5.10
C LEU A 27 -3.71 -4.31 -6.25
N ALA A 28 -2.51 -4.80 -5.96
CA ALA A 28 -1.48 -5.08 -6.93
C ALA A 28 -0.75 -6.37 -6.55
N HIS A 29 -0.16 -7.02 -7.54
CA HIS A 29 0.70 -8.19 -7.34
C HIS A 29 1.86 -8.16 -8.34
N GLY A 30 2.97 -8.78 -7.96
CA GLY A 30 4.14 -8.92 -8.80
C GLY A 30 4.66 -10.35 -8.80
N ALA A 31 5.16 -10.77 -9.95
CA ALA A 31 5.85 -12.05 -10.07
C ALA A 31 7.19 -12.01 -9.32
N ARG A 32 7.79 -13.20 -9.11
CA ARG A 32 9.17 -13.29 -8.63
C ARG A 32 10.11 -12.55 -9.58
N ASP A 33 11.01 -11.75 -9.02
CA ASP A 33 12.06 -11.04 -9.76
C ASP A 33 13.38 -11.11 -8.99
N GLY A 34 14.38 -11.79 -9.57
CA GLY A 34 15.63 -12.10 -8.88
C GLY A 34 15.39 -12.79 -7.53
N ASP A 35 15.92 -12.18 -6.47
CA ASP A 35 15.79 -12.65 -5.08
C ASP A 35 14.47 -12.21 -4.41
N ALA A 36 13.68 -11.33 -5.04
CA ALA A 36 12.38 -10.92 -4.53
C ALA A 36 11.33 -12.00 -4.83
N PRO A 37 10.71 -12.64 -3.82
CA PRO A 37 9.59 -13.56 -4.05
C PRO A 37 8.40 -12.84 -4.70
N ALA A 38 7.48 -13.64 -5.26
CA ALA A 38 6.19 -13.12 -5.67
C ALA A 38 5.48 -12.45 -4.49
N TRP A 39 4.77 -11.37 -4.76
CA TRP A 39 4.19 -10.50 -3.76
C TRP A 39 2.82 -10.02 -4.17
N ALA A 40 1.99 -9.71 -3.18
CA ALA A 40 0.74 -9.00 -3.36
C ALA A 40 0.60 -7.91 -2.29
N ILE A 41 0.07 -6.76 -2.67
CA ILE A 41 -0.27 -5.68 -1.75
C ILE A 41 -1.78 -5.64 -1.61
N ALA A 42 -2.27 -5.84 -0.39
CA ALA A 42 -3.68 -5.71 -0.07
C ALA A 42 -3.94 -4.42 0.70
N VAL A 43 -4.97 -3.68 0.29
CA VAL A 43 -5.40 -2.44 0.95
C VAL A 43 -6.88 -2.21 0.65
N ALA A 44 -7.63 -1.69 1.62
CA ALA A 44 -8.99 -1.22 1.37
C ALA A 44 -8.92 0.23 0.86
N SER A 45 -9.58 0.52 -0.26
CA SER A 45 -9.65 1.89 -0.77
C SER A 45 -10.74 2.68 -0.05
N PRO A 46 -10.55 3.99 0.19
CA PRO A 46 -11.60 4.81 0.78
C PRO A 46 -12.83 4.88 -0.15
N ALA A 47 -14.00 5.18 0.41
CA ALA A 47 -15.22 5.29 -0.38
C ALA A 47 -15.10 6.39 -1.45
N GLY A 48 -15.58 6.11 -2.66
CA GLY A 48 -15.49 7.04 -3.79
C GLY A 48 -14.15 7.03 -4.53
N TRP A 49 -13.20 6.18 -4.13
CA TRP A 49 -11.94 5.96 -4.84
C TRP A 49 -12.02 4.75 -5.76
N THR A 50 -11.63 4.95 -7.01
CA THR A 50 -11.43 3.90 -8.01
C THR A 50 -10.06 3.26 -7.80
N ARG A 51 -9.98 1.94 -7.98
CA ARG A 51 -8.75 1.15 -7.93
C ARG A 51 -8.34 0.78 -9.33
N ASP A 52 -7.08 0.99 -9.68
CA ASP A 52 -6.54 0.52 -10.95
C ASP A 52 -5.10 0.02 -10.80
N CYS A 53 -4.88 -1.26 -11.08
CA CYS A 53 -3.56 -1.92 -11.09
C CYS A 53 -2.96 -2.07 -12.50
N CYS A 54 -3.74 -1.79 -13.52
CA CYS A 54 -3.69 -2.60 -14.72
C CYS A 54 -3.84 -1.82 -16.01
N MET A 55 -4.70 -0.80 -16.07
CA MET A 55 -4.86 0.02 -17.27
C MET A 55 -3.98 1.28 -17.18
N TYR A 56 -4.37 2.23 -16.35
CA TYR A 56 -3.67 3.50 -16.20
C TYR A 56 -2.37 3.34 -15.41
N ALA A 57 -2.37 2.50 -14.37
CA ALA A 57 -1.16 2.21 -13.60
C ALA A 57 -0.02 1.68 -14.51
N LYS A 58 -0.32 0.69 -15.37
CA LYS A 58 0.66 0.18 -16.34
C LYS A 58 1.08 1.24 -17.36
N ALA A 59 0.16 2.10 -17.81
CA ALA A 59 0.47 3.15 -18.78
C ALA A 59 1.49 4.17 -18.24
N ILE A 60 1.53 4.40 -16.93
CA ILE A 60 2.48 5.31 -16.27
C ILE A 60 3.62 4.58 -15.55
N GLY A 61 3.71 3.25 -15.70
CA GLY A 61 4.81 2.45 -15.17
C GLY A 61 4.80 2.25 -13.64
N VAL A 62 3.61 2.19 -13.04
CA VAL A 62 3.44 1.98 -11.59
C VAL A 62 2.58 0.74 -11.31
N ASP A 63 2.63 0.21 -10.10
CA ASP A 63 1.95 -1.05 -9.74
C ASP A 63 0.46 -0.87 -9.48
N ALA A 64 0.06 0.28 -8.92
CA ALA A 64 -1.35 0.65 -8.82
C ALA A 64 -1.54 2.16 -8.63
N VAL A 65 -2.74 2.62 -8.96
CA VAL A 65 -3.24 3.95 -8.64
C VAL A 65 -4.61 3.88 -7.97
N LEU A 66 -4.84 4.81 -7.05
CA LEU A 66 -6.17 5.12 -6.54
C LEU A 66 -6.50 6.56 -6.93
N TYR A 67 -7.68 6.79 -7.50
CA TYR A 67 -8.12 8.14 -7.91
C TYR A 67 -9.63 8.30 -7.71
N GLN A 68 -10.11 9.54 -7.66
CA GLN A 68 -11.54 9.85 -7.53
C GLN A 68 -12.14 10.17 -8.90
N GLY A 69 -13.32 9.62 -9.19
CA GLY A 69 -14.02 9.85 -10.46
C GLY A 69 -13.33 9.16 -11.65
N GLU A 70 -13.30 9.85 -12.79
CA GLU A 70 -12.64 9.39 -14.02
C GLU A 70 -11.16 9.78 -14.06
N TRP A 71 -10.34 8.93 -14.67
CA TRP A 71 -8.92 9.21 -14.84
C TRP A 71 -8.72 10.40 -15.79
N THR A 72 -8.04 11.45 -15.32
CA THR A 72 -7.83 12.68 -16.10
C THR A 72 -6.48 12.71 -16.84
N GLY A 73 -5.60 11.72 -16.60
CA GLY A 73 -4.22 11.74 -17.11
C GLY A 73 -3.26 12.61 -16.30
N LYS A 74 -3.74 13.32 -15.28
CA LYS A 74 -2.93 14.18 -14.42
C LYS A 74 -2.54 13.45 -13.11
N PRO A 75 -1.31 13.64 -12.61
CA PRO A 75 -0.85 12.98 -11.37
C PRO A 75 -1.43 13.61 -10.10
N GLN A 76 -1.95 14.83 -10.14
CA GLN A 76 -2.50 15.51 -8.97
C GLN A 76 -3.70 14.74 -8.39
N ARG A 77 -3.74 14.63 -7.04
CA ARG A 77 -4.81 13.95 -6.28
C ARG A 77 -4.95 12.45 -6.57
N VAL A 78 -3.90 11.82 -7.11
CA VAL A 78 -3.82 10.39 -7.36
C VAL A 78 -2.90 9.77 -6.31
N MET A 79 -3.34 8.70 -5.65
CA MET A 79 -2.46 7.88 -4.82
C MET A 79 -1.77 6.87 -5.73
N VAL A 80 -0.46 6.84 -5.71
CA VAL A 80 0.35 5.95 -6.56
C VAL A 80 1.08 4.97 -5.67
N LEU A 81 0.98 3.68 -5.99
CA LEU A 81 1.75 2.60 -5.38
C LEU A 81 2.83 2.16 -6.34
N ASN A 82 4.07 2.14 -5.85
CA ASN A 82 5.19 1.42 -6.47
C ASN A 82 5.75 0.40 -5.49
N VAL A 83 6.08 -0.77 -6.00
CA VAL A 83 6.75 -1.87 -5.30
C VAL A 83 8.01 -2.20 -6.07
N SER A 84 9.17 -1.79 -5.54
CA SER A 84 10.45 -2.03 -6.18
C SER A 84 11.24 -3.09 -5.44
N PRO A 85 12.18 -3.79 -6.09
CA PRO A 85 13.26 -4.46 -5.37
C PRO A 85 13.91 -3.48 -4.40
N ARG A 86 14.32 -3.98 -3.24
CA ARG A 86 15.07 -3.18 -2.28
C ARG A 86 16.42 -2.78 -2.89
N LYS A 87 16.66 -1.47 -3.03
CA LYS A 87 17.87 -0.92 -3.66
C LYS A 87 18.96 -0.64 -2.62
N LEU A 88 18.56 -0.26 -1.41
CA LEU A 88 19.45 0.09 -0.30
C LEU A 88 19.19 -0.77 0.95
N PRO A 89 20.21 -0.92 1.84
CA PRO A 89 20.15 -1.87 2.95
C PRO A 89 19.04 -1.59 3.97
N THR A 90 18.72 -0.33 4.22
CA THR A 90 17.73 0.09 5.23
C THR A 90 16.65 0.99 4.64
N LEU A 91 15.50 1.05 5.34
CA LEU A 91 14.42 1.98 4.98
C LEU A 91 14.91 3.44 4.99
N THR A 92 15.65 3.79 6.04
CA THR A 92 16.19 5.13 6.21
C THR A 92 17.14 5.49 5.07
N ASP A 93 17.96 4.57 4.57
CA ASP A 93 18.86 4.84 3.44
C ASP A 93 18.07 5.17 2.15
N GLU A 94 16.98 4.44 1.87
CA GLU A 94 16.09 4.74 0.74
C GLU A 94 15.46 6.13 0.87
N VAL A 95 14.94 6.44 2.06
CA VAL A 95 14.32 7.75 2.33
C VAL A 95 15.34 8.89 2.19
N GLN A 96 16.57 8.71 2.65
CA GLN A 96 17.61 9.74 2.49
C GLN A 96 18.09 9.87 1.05
N ALA A 97 18.18 8.76 0.31
CA ALA A 97 18.52 8.79 -1.10
C ALA A 97 17.45 9.52 -1.93
N ASP A 98 16.16 9.26 -1.66
CA ASP A 98 15.03 9.94 -2.27
C ASP A 98 15.07 11.46 -2.00
N ARG A 99 15.23 11.84 -0.73
CA ARG A 99 15.36 13.25 -0.32
C ARG A 99 16.52 13.96 -1.00
N LYS A 100 17.67 13.29 -1.06
CA LYS A 100 18.86 13.81 -1.73
C LYS A 100 18.59 14.01 -3.22
N HIS A 101 17.98 13.04 -3.88
CA HIS A 101 17.67 13.13 -5.31
C HIS A 101 16.68 14.26 -5.60
N PHE A 102 15.65 14.42 -4.76
CA PHE A 102 14.70 15.53 -4.86
C PHE A 102 15.41 16.88 -4.76
N LEU A 103 16.24 17.08 -3.73
CA LEU A 103 16.98 18.33 -3.51
C LEU A 103 18.07 18.61 -4.57
N GLN A 104 18.52 17.59 -5.31
CA GLN A 104 19.40 17.82 -6.47
C GLN A 104 18.64 18.44 -7.64
N THR A 105 17.36 18.09 -7.78
CA THR A 105 16.49 18.60 -8.84
C THR A 105 15.91 19.97 -8.46
N ASP A 106 15.49 20.12 -7.20
CA ASP A 106 15.03 21.40 -6.63
C ASP A 106 15.79 21.72 -5.33
N PRO A 107 16.91 22.46 -5.41
CA PRO A 107 17.70 22.85 -4.25
C PRO A 107 16.99 23.82 -3.30
N SER A 108 15.90 24.45 -3.74
CA SER A 108 15.15 25.44 -2.96
C SER A 108 13.93 24.86 -2.26
N ALA A 109 13.57 23.62 -2.59
CA ALA A 109 12.47 22.93 -1.98
C ALA A 109 12.65 22.72 -0.48
N LYS A 110 11.52 22.61 0.21
CA LYS A 110 11.48 22.24 1.62
C LYS A 110 11.15 20.77 1.78
N VAL A 111 11.92 20.08 2.60
CA VAL A 111 11.77 18.65 2.89
C VAL A 111 11.40 18.47 4.36
N THR A 112 10.27 17.82 4.63
CA THR A 112 9.82 17.52 5.99
C THR A 112 9.56 16.03 6.15
N GLY A 113 10.31 15.36 7.04
CA GLY A 113 10.16 13.94 7.32
C GLY A 113 9.36 13.66 8.59
N PHE A 114 8.62 12.55 8.62
CA PHE A 114 7.99 12.03 9.84
C PHE A 114 7.78 10.51 9.77
N THR A 115 7.74 9.86 10.94
CA THR A 115 7.46 8.43 11.05
C THR A 115 5.96 8.16 10.92
N VAL A 116 5.61 7.10 10.19
CA VAL A 116 4.23 6.64 10.07
C VAL A 116 4.00 5.44 10.98
N GLN A 117 3.01 5.55 11.86
CA GLN A 117 2.65 4.47 12.78
C GLN A 117 1.87 3.39 12.04
N HIS A 118 2.59 2.39 11.55
CA HIS A 118 2.03 1.26 10.82
C HIS A 118 2.26 -0.05 11.58
N ARG A 119 1.22 -0.86 11.75
CA ARG A 119 1.24 -2.02 12.67
C ARG A 119 2.14 -3.18 12.21
N GLY A 120 2.24 -3.39 10.90
CA GLY A 120 2.92 -4.57 10.32
C GLY A 120 4.21 -4.30 9.52
N MET A 121 4.60 -3.05 9.35
CA MET A 121 5.80 -2.66 8.59
C MET A 121 6.22 -1.26 9.04
N PRO A 122 7.51 -0.99 9.32
CA PRO A 122 7.95 0.37 9.54
C PRO A 122 7.79 1.19 8.26
N CYS A 123 7.33 2.41 8.43
CA CYS A 123 7.09 3.35 7.34
C CYS A 123 7.60 4.74 7.70
N GLU A 124 8.20 5.41 6.73
CA GLU A 124 8.72 6.77 6.86
C GLU A 124 8.14 7.64 5.73
N ALA A 125 7.56 8.76 6.11
CA ALA A 125 6.99 9.73 5.20
C ALA A 125 7.93 10.92 4.99
N THR A 126 7.85 11.50 3.80
CA THR A 126 8.43 12.78 3.45
C THR A 126 7.39 13.62 2.72
N VAL A 127 7.26 14.87 3.13
CA VAL A 127 6.57 15.92 2.38
C VAL A 127 7.64 16.77 1.72
N TYR A 128 7.59 16.83 0.40
CA TYR A 128 8.36 17.73 -0.43
C TYR A 128 7.48 18.90 -0.82
N GLN A 129 7.95 20.12 -0.55
CA GLN A 129 7.29 21.34 -0.99
C GLN A 129 8.18 21.98 -2.06
N GLY A 130 7.81 21.77 -3.31
CA GLY A 130 8.54 22.23 -4.48
C GLY A 130 8.48 23.74 -4.66
N SER A 131 9.50 24.29 -5.31
CA SER A 131 9.54 25.70 -5.74
C SER A 131 8.59 26.00 -6.90
N ASP A 132 8.08 24.97 -7.56
CA ASP A 132 7.06 25.02 -8.60
C ASP A 132 5.63 25.10 -8.04
N HIS A 133 5.47 25.24 -6.72
CA HIS A 133 4.17 25.26 -6.04
C HIS A 133 3.41 23.93 -6.13
N VAL A 134 4.14 22.83 -6.26
CA VAL A 134 3.62 21.47 -6.18
C VAL A 134 4.21 20.79 -4.95
N ASP A 135 3.34 20.21 -4.12
CA ASP A 135 3.75 19.43 -2.95
C ASP A 135 3.58 17.94 -3.25
N ASP A 136 4.63 17.16 -3.00
CA ASP A 136 4.60 15.70 -3.06
C ASP A 136 4.67 15.11 -1.66
N VAL A 137 3.82 14.12 -1.39
CA VAL A 137 3.95 13.29 -0.19
C VAL A 137 4.34 11.91 -0.64
N VAL A 138 5.44 11.38 -0.09
CA VAL A 138 5.94 10.04 -0.37
C VAL A 138 6.10 9.30 0.95
N VAL A 139 5.63 8.06 1.02
CA VAL A 139 5.83 7.17 2.16
C VAL A 139 6.49 5.89 1.68
N PHE A 140 7.68 5.63 2.21
CA PHE A 140 8.34 4.34 2.02
C PHE A 140 7.99 3.41 3.18
N CYS A 141 7.71 2.14 2.87
CA CYS A 141 7.45 1.10 3.86
C CYS A 141 8.33 -0.13 3.60
N ASP A 142 8.81 -0.74 4.69
CA ASP A 142 9.63 -1.96 4.65
C ASP A 142 8.81 -3.18 5.13
N PRO A 143 8.36 -4.08 4.24
CA PRO A 143 7.70 -5.31 4.65
C PRO A 143 8.66 -6.37 5.23
N GLY A 144 9.94 -6.04 5.38
CA GLY A 144 10.96 -6.86 6.02
C GLY A 144 11.94 -7.46 5.02
N LYS A 145 13.12 -7.86 5.50
CA LYS A 145 14.22 -8.27 4.62
C LYS A 145 13.91 -9.44 3.70
N GLU A 146 13.07 -10.37 4.15
CA GLU A 146 12.70 -11.56 3.37
C GLU A 146 11.65 -11.30 2.28
N SER A 147 11.08 -10.10 2.24
CA SER A 147 10.16 -9.70 1.17
C SER A 147 10.90 -9.41 -0.14
N GLY A 148 12.19 -9.06 -0.05
CA GLY A 148 13.00 -8.60 -1.18
C GLY A 148 12.61 -7.23 -1.75
N VAL A 149 11.54 -6.60 -1.27
CA VAL A 149 10.95 -5.40 -1.89
C VAL A 149 10.82 -4.22 -0.92
N ARG A 150 10.58 -3.03 -1.47
CA ARG A 150 10.19 -1.80 -0.77
C ARG A 150 8.89 -1.29 -1.39
N LEU A 151 7.96 -0.86 -0.55
CA LEU A 151 6.76 -0.18 -1.01
C LEU A 151 7.01 1.33 -0.95
N SER A 152 6.50 2.06 -1.93
CA SER A 152 6.37 3.51 -1.87
C SER A 152 4.97 3.90 -2.30
N TRP A 153 4.30 4.65 -1.44
CA TRP A 153 3.06 5.34 -1.76
C TRP A 153 3.36 6.80 -1.99
N SER A 154 2.81 7.41 -3.03
CA SER A 154 2.93 8.85 -3.25
C SER A 154 1.62 9.52 -3.66
N MET A 155 1.52 10.82 -3.42
CA MET A 155 0.45 11.67 -3.92
C MET A 155 0.97 13.09 -4.09
N THR A 156 0.55 13.73 -5.18
CA THR A 156 0.92 15.10 -5.55
C THR A 156 -0.27 16.05 -5.36
N PHE A 157 0.01 17.26 -4.89
CA PHE A 157 -0.95 18.33 -4.62
C PHE A 157 -0.46 19.67 -5.18
N ASP A 158 -1.38 20.51 -5.65
CA ASP A 158 -1.07 21.92 -5.87
C ASP A 158 -0.94 22.66 -4.51
N ASP A 159 -0.11 23.71 -4.40
CA ASP A 159 0.25 24.39 -3.13
C ASP A 159 -0.96 24.85 -2.28
N ALA A 160 -2.03 25.24 -2.96
CA ALA A 160 -3.27 25.80 -2.41
C ALA A 160 -4.49 24.92 -2.70
N ASP A 161 -4.30 23.61 -2.93
CA ASP A 161 -5.40 22.69 -3.14
C ASP A 161 -6.36 22.70 -1.92
N PRO A 162 -7.62 23.14 -2.06
CA PRO A 162 -8.57 23.18 -0.95
C PRO A 162 -8.90 21.78 -0.38
N LEU A 163 -8.63 20.72 -1.15
CA LEU A 163 -8.84 19.33 -0.74
C LEU A 163 -7.58 18.67 -0.16
N ARG A 164 -6.46 19.39 -0.05
CA ARG A 164 -5.18 18.83 0.43
C ARG A 164 -5.32 18.06 1.73
N ARG A 165 -5.98 18.65 2.73
CA ARG A 165 -6.11 18.02 4.05
C ARG A 165 -6.91 16.71 4.01
N PRO A 166 -8.16 16.68 3.51
CA PRO A 166 -8.92 15.43 3.44
C PRO A 166 -8.25 14.38 2.54
N LEU A 167 -7.60 14.78 1.44
CA LEU A 167 -6.85 13.86 0.59
C LEU A 167 -5.63 13.27 1.32
N LEU A 168 -4.90 14.07 2.10
CA LEU A 168 -3.80 13.58 2.92
C LEU A 168 -4.30 12.61 3.99
N ASP A 169 -5.45 12.87 4.61
CA ASP A 169 -6.04 11.98 5.61
C ASP A 169 -6.45 10.63 4.98
N ASP A 170 -7.02 10.64 3.77
CA ASP A 170 -7.34 9.44 2.99
C ASP A 170 -6.06 8.69 2.56
N PHE A 171 -5.05 9.42 2.08
CA PHE A 171 -3.75 8.86 1.69
C PHE A 171 -3.09 8.16 2.86
N MET A 172 -3.02 8.82 4.02
CA MET A 172 -2.48 8.21 5.23
C MET A 172 -3.28 6.99 5.66
N ARG A 173 -4.62 7.00 5.50
CA ARG A 173 -5.47 5.83 5.78
C ARG A 173 -5.12 4.64 4.89
N VAL A 174 -4.87 4.87 3.61
CA VAL A 174 -4.44 3.84 2.65
C VAL A 174 -3.06 3.30 3.01
N VAL A 175 -2.10 4.18 3.30
CA VAL A 175 -0.75 3.79 3.73
C VAL A 175 -0.81 2.89 4.97
N VAL A 176 -1.49 3.31 6.04
CA VAL A 176 -1.55 2.54 7.30
C VAL A 176 -2.36 1.25 7.22
N ALA A 177 -3.26 1.15 6.25
CA ALA A 177 -4.08 -0.05 6.00
C ALA A 177 -3.44 -1.02 5.00
N SER A 178 -2.33 -0.63 4.37
CA SER A 178 -1.61 -1.46 3.41
C SER A 178 -1.04 -2.70 4.09
N ARG A 179 -1.03 -3.81 3.38
CA ARG A 179 -0.50 -5.08 3.86
C ARG A 179 0.29 -5.76 2.75
N TYR A 180 1.52 -6.11 3.07
CA TYR A 180 2.30 -7.02 2.25
C TYR A 180 1.85 -8.45 2.50
N LEU A 181 1.60 -9.17 1.41
CA LEU A 181 1.36 -10.59 1.39
C LEU A 181 2.47 -11.22 0.56
N ARG A 182 3.18 -12.20 1.14
CA ARG A 182 4.02 -13.08 0.33
C ARG A 182 3.07 -13.92 -0.50
N ASP A 183 3.10 -13.74 -1.81
CA ASP A 183 2.19 -14.49 -2.69
C ASP A 183 2.74 -15.91 -2.84
N MET A 184 2.01 -16.87 -2.24
CA MET A 184 2.34 -18.30 -2.31
C MET A 184 1.60 -18.99 -3.47
N ALA A 185 0.83 -18.27 -4.28
CA ALA A 185 0.05 -18.82 -5.37
C ALA A 185 0.75 -18.68 -6.73
N SER A 186 1.61 -19.65 -7.02
CA SER A 186 1.52 -20.35 -8.30
C SER A 186 1.72 -21.83 -8.06
N THR A 187 0.81 -22.43 -7.29
CA THR A 187 0.58 -23.88 -7.40
C THR A 187 -0.34 -24.05 -8.60
N ALA A 188 0.25 -24.51 -9.70
CA ALA A 188 -0.40 -24.72 -10.98
C ALA A 188 -1.78 -25.40 -10.84
N THR A 189 -2.83 -24.74 -11.31
CA THR A 189 -3.97 -25.46 -11.89
C THR A 189 -3.57 -25.87 -13.31
N SER A 190 -2.72 -26.90 -13.40
CA SER A 190 -2.60 -27.71 -14.61
C SER A 190 -3.45 -28.95 -14.41
N THR A 191 -4.77 -28.80 -14.51
CA THR A 191 -5.65 -29.92 -14.80
C THR A 191 -5.98 -29.83 -16.29
N ALA A 192 -5.14 -30.46 -17.09
CA ALA A 192 -5.49 -30.80 -18.46
C ALA A 192 -6.71 -31.75 -18.43
N PRO A 193 -7.76 -31.53 -19.23
CA PRO A 193 -8.69 -32.60 -19.53
C PRO A 193 -8.06 -33.46 -20.63
N GLY A 194 -7.63 -34.67 -20.24
CA GLY A 194 -7.58 -35.78 -21.17
C GLY A 194 -8.99 -36.36 -21.30
N HIS A 195 -9.54 -36.34 -22.52
CA HIS A 195 -10.16 -37.47 -23.21
C HIS A 195 -10.60 -37.04 -24.60
#